data_AF-A0A182EX84-F1
#
_entry.id   AF-A0A182EX84-F1
#
_cell.length_a   1.000
_cell.length_b   1.000
_cell.length_c   1.000
_cell.angle_alpha   90.00
_cell.angle_beta   90.00
_cell.angle_gamma   90.00
#
_symmetry.space_group_name_H-M   'P 1'
#
loop_
_entity.id
_entity.type
_entity.pdbx_description
1 polymer ?
#
loop_
_entity_poly.entity_id
_entity_poly.type
_entity_poly.pdbx_seq_one_letter_code
_entity_poly.pdbx_strand_id
1 'polypeptide(L)' 'VRLWRKNRSPQKCFRSAWGGHRCCEGVDLNRNFDFHWAEIGSSENPCSYLYQGESAFSEPETSQII' A
#
# COMPACT_ATOMS: atom_id res chain seq x y z
N VAL A 1 8.28 20.04 6.63
CA VAL A 1 7.34 19.26 7.47
C VAL A 1 7.42 17.80 7.04
N ARG A 2 7.37 16.82 7.96
CA ARG A 2 7.46 15.38 7.64
C ARG A 2 6.03 14.81 7.54
N LEU A 3 5.62 14.38 6.34
CA LEU A 3 4.21 14.05 6.01
C LEU A 3 3.96 12.56 5.67
N TRP A 4 4.96 11.70 5.88
CA TRP A 4 4.86 10.28 5.50
C TRP A 4 3.91 9.50 6.43
N ARG A 5 3.02 8.66 5.87
CA ARG A 5 2.00 7.88 6.62
C ARG A 5 2.04 6.36 6.42
N LYS A 6 2.50 5.89 5.25
CA LYS A 6 2.56 4.45 4.94
C LYS A 6 3.72 3.77 5.70
N ASN A 7 3.78 2.44 5.68
CA ASN A 7 4.99 1.75 6.15
C ASN A 7 6.17 1.94 5.17
N ARG A 8 7.24 1.18 5.35
CA ARG A 8 8.47 1.23 4.53
C ARG A 8 8.67 -0.06 3.70
N SER A 9 7.57 -0.70 3.32
CA SER A 9 7.57 -1.89 2.44
C SER A 9 8.29 -1.60 1.12
N PRO A 10 9.02 -2.57 0.54
CA PRO A 10 9.80 -2.37 -0.67
C PRO A 10 9.03 -1.72 -1.82
N GLN A 11 9.75 -0.95 -2.64
CA GLN A 11 9.16 -0.23 -3.75
C GLN A 11 8.58 -1.18 -4.80
N LYS A 12 7.36 -0.89 -5.27
CA LYS A 12 6.75 -1.54 -6.43
C LYS A 12 6.85 -0.63 -7.63
N CYS A 13 7.54 -1.11 -8.65
CA CYS A 13 7.78 -0.37 -9.89
C CYS A 13 6.87 -0.90 -11.01
N PHE A 14 6.20 0.01 -11.71
CA PHE A 14 5.35 -0.32 -12.85
C PHE A 14 5.55 0.68 -14.00
N ARG A 15 5.17 0.28 -15.21
CA ARG A 15 5.21 1.18 -16.38
C ARG A 15 4.13 2.25 -16.24
N SER A 16 4.54 3.51 -16.32
CA SER A 16 3.62 4.64 -16.30
C SER A 16 2.94 4.79 -17.66
N ALA A 17 1.65 5.16 -17.65
CA ALA A 17 0.90 5.53 -18.86
C ALA A 17 1.52 6.71 -19.63
N TRP A 18 2.31 7.54 -18.94
CA TRP A 18 2.99 8.72 -19.49
C TRP A 18 4.43 8.43 -19.95
N GLY A 19 4.83 7.16 -19.99
CA GLY A 19 6.21 6.75 -20.26
C GLY A 19 7.07 6.68 -18.99
N GLY A 20 8.08 5.81 -19.03
CA GLY A 20 8.99 5.56 -17.91
C GLY A 20 8.49 4.54 -16.88
N HIS A 21 9.31 4.31 -15.85
CA HIS A 21 8.97 3.46 -14.70
C HIS A 21 8.63 4.34 -13.50
N ARG A 22 7.47 4.08 -12.87
CA ARG A 22 7.08 4.71 -11.62
C ARG A 22 7.23 3.70 -10.50
N CYS A 23 8.01 4.07 -9.48
CA CYS A 23 8.22 3.25 -8.30
C CYS A 23 7.58 3.92 -7.09
N CYS A 24 6.84 3.14 -6.30
CA CYS A 24 6.14 3.63 -5.13
C CYS A 24 6.36 2.70 -3.94
N GLU A 25 6.55 3.30 -2.76
CA GLU A 25 6.96 2.61 -1.56
C GLU A 25 5.84 2.61 -0.52
N GLY A 26 5.75 1.53 0.25
CA GLY A 26 4.90 1.41 1.42
C GLY A 26 3.42 1.12 1.17
N VAL A 27 2.80 0.54 2.18
CA VAL A 27 1.39 0.17 2.30
C VAL A 27 0.76 0.94 3.46
N ASP A 28 -0.52 1.29 3.31
CA ASP A 28 -1.31 1.83 4.42
C ASP A 28 -1.72 0.68 5.35
N LEU A 29 -1.05 0.56 6.49
CA LEU A 29 -1.32 -0.50 7.46
C LEU A 29 -2.79 -0.48 7.94
N ASN A 30 -3.44 0.70 7.99
CA ASN A 30 -4.85 0.82 8.37
C ASN A 30 -5.84 0.44 7.24
N ARG A 31 -5.34 -0.09 6.13
CA ARG A 31 -6.13 -0.68 5.03
C ARG A 31 -5.68 -2.10 4.69
N ASN A 32 -4.77 -2.68 5.47
CA ASN A 32 -4.18 -3.99 5.21
C ASN A 32 -4.77 -5.11 6.11
N PHE A 33 -5.80 -4.83 6.90
CA PHE A 33 -6.51 -5.85 7.70
C PHE A 33 -7.60 -6.55 6.88
N ASP A 34 -7.87 -7.83 7.17
CA ASP A 34 -8.95 -8.63 6.57
C ASP A 34 -10.34 -8.28 7.15
N PHE A 35 -10.65 -7.00 7.16
CA PHE A 35 -11.97 -6.48 7.52
C PHE A 35 -12.41 -5.56 6.40
N HIS A 36 -13.33 -6.05 5.55
CA HIS A 36 -13.73 -5.34 4.34
C HIS A 36 -12.53 -4.93 3.46
N TRP A 37 -11.55 -5.83 3.32
CA TRP A 37 -10.32 -5.58 2.58
C TRP A 37 -10.64 -5.35 1.09
N ALA A 38 -9.95 -4.38 0.47
CA ALA A 38 -10.13 -3.99 -0.93
C ALA A 38 -11.52 -3.46 -1.32
N GLU A 39 -12.36 -3.10 -0.36
CA GLU A 39 -13.67 -2.50 -0.64
C GLU A 39 -13.57 -0.96 -0.78
N ILE A 40 -14.50 -0.22 -0.15
CA ILE A 40 -14.62 1.22 -0.30
C ILE A 40 -13.61 1.93 0.60
N GLY A 41 -12.95 2.97 0.08
CA GLY A 41 -12.01 3.78 0.85
C GLY A 41 -10.59 3.22 0.91
N SER A 42 -10.26 2.29 0.02
CA SER A 42 -8.92 1.76 -0.23
C SER A 42 -8.50 2.01 -1.68
N SER A 43 -7.27 1.61 -2.04
CA SER A 43 -6.75 1.78 -3.40
C SER A 43 -5.84 0.63 -3.77
N GLU A 44 -5.96 0.17 -5.02
CA GLU A 44 -5.07 -0.82 -5.63
C GLU A 44 -3.77 -0.19 -6.17
N ASN A 45 -3.72 1.14 -6.30
CA ASN A 45 -2.55 1.84 -6.83
C ASN A 45 -1.45 1.93 -5.75
N PRO A 46 -0.25 1.33 -5.95
CA PRO A 46 0.85 1.37 -4.96
C PRO A 46 1.30 2.79 -4.58
N CYS A 47 1.06 3.77 -5.45
CA CYS A 47 1.40 5.17 -5.23
C CYS A 47 0.36 5.94 -4.40
N SER A 48 -0.82 5.37 -4.18
CA SER A 48 -1.86 6.00 -3.37
C SER A 48 -1.45 6.04 -1.89
N TYR A 49 -1.91 7.08 -1.19
CA TYR A 49 -1.82 7.14 0.28
C TYR A 49 -2.76 6.16 0.97
N LEU A 50 -3.71 5.59 0.23
CA LEU A 50 -4.69 4.59 0.69
C LEU A 50 -4.37 3.18 0.14
N TYR A 51 -3.13 2.95 -0.30
CA TYR A 51 -2.76 1.66 -0.89
C TYR A 51 -2.90 0.53 0.13
N GLN A 52 -3.72 -0.46 -0.19
CA GLN A 52 -4.14 -1.52 0.73
C GLN A 52 -3.20 -2.72 0.82
N GLY A 53 -2.15 -2.78 0.00
CA GLY A 53 -1.28 -3.94 -0.12
C GLY A 53 -1.74 -4.91 -1.22
N GLU A 54 -1.00 -6.02 -1.36
CA GLU A 54 -1.29 -7.07 -2.36
C GLU A 54 -2.38 -8.05 -1.92
N SER A 55 -2.48 -8.26 -0.61
CA SER A 55 -3.47 -9.10 0.05
C SER A 55 -3.75 -8.50 1.44
N ALA A 56 -4.82 -8.97 2.09
CA ALA A 56 -4.94 -8.75 3.52
C ALA A 56 -3.71 -9.37 4.23
N PHE A 57 -3.23 -8.69 5.27
CA PHE A 57 -2.04 -9.03 6.06
C PHE A 57 -0.76 -9.21 5.24
N SER A 58 -0.64 -8.54 4.09
CA SER A 58 0.59 -8.59 3.29
C SER A 58 1.81 -8.03 4.03
N GLU A 59 1.58 -7.08 4.95
CA GLU A 59 2.66 -6.45 5.70
C GLU A 59 2.97 -7.20 7.00
N PRO A 60 4.26 -7.35 7.36
CA PRO A 60 4.65 -8.01 8.60
C PRO A 60 4.11 -7.28 9.84
N GLU A 61 3.96 -5.96 9.80
CA GLU A 61 3.43 -5.20 10.92
C GLU A 61 1.96 -5.51 11.21
N THR A 62 1.18 -5.88 10.21
CA THR A 62 -0.24 -6.23 10.36
C THR A 62 -0.46 -7.72 10.58
N SER A 63 0.36 -8.58 9.97
CA SER A 63 0.25 -10.04 10.14
C SER A 63 0.70 -10.53 11.51
N GLN A 64 1.53 -9.75 12.23
CA GLN A 64 1.98 -10.08 13.59
C GLN A 64 1.05 -9.57 14.70
N ILE A 65 0.00 -8.80 14.35
CA ILE A 65 -1.01 -8.31 15.30
C ILE A 65 -2.12 -9.36 15.53
N ILE A 66 -2.23 -10.33 14.63
CA ILE A 66 -3.15 -11.46 14.69
C ILE A 66 -2.37 -12.72 15.06
#